data_AF-A0A968BS76-F1
#
_entry.id   AF-A0A968BS76-F1
#
_cell.length_a   1.000
_cell.length_b   1.000
_cell.length_c   1.000
_cell.angle_alpha   90.00
_cell.angle_beta   90.00
_cell.angle_gamma   90.00
#
_symmetry.space_group_name_H-M   'P 1'
#
loop_
_entity.id
_entity.type
_entity.pdbx_description
1 polymer ?
#
loop_
_entity_poly.entity_id
_entity_poly.type
_entity_poly.pdbx_seq_one_letter_code
_entity_poly.pdbx_strand_id
1 'polypeptide(L)'
;MPTAFEKLEKILRLEQSQGYQNQAVIGGFGAFAEIWRSEALRETQEQARIEQINEMADLLHRYAGSEQAERSRAVEELLGRLAK
;
A
#
# COMPACT_ATOMS: atom_id res chain seq x y z
N MET A 1 -1.07 17.54 -7.76
CA MET A 1 -0.82 16.81 -6.49
C MET A 1 -0.65 15.34 -6.83
N PRO A 2 0.26 14.59 -6.19
CA PRO A 2 0.36 13.15 -6.44
C PRO A 2 -0.96 12.49 -6.06
N THR A 3 -1.43 11.56 -6.88
CA THR A 3 -2.59 10.72 -6.59
C THR A 3 -2.31 9.81 -5.40
N ALA A 4 -3.36 9.27 -4.79
CA ALA A 4 -3.22 8.29 -3.71
C ALA A 4 -2.36 7.10 -4.14
N PHE A 5 -2.49 6.65 -5.40
CA PHE A 5 -1.68 5.57 -5.96
C PHE A 5 -0.19 5.92 -6.08
N GLU A 6 0.16 7.12 -6.57
CA GLU A 6 1.56 7.57 -6.64
C GLU A 6 2.20 7.72 -5.25
N LYS A 7 1.41 8.16 -4.26
CA LYS A 7 1.86 8.26 -2.87
C LYS A 7 2.16 6.87 -2.29
N LEU A 8 1.27 5.90 -2.52
CA LEU A 8 1.50 4.51 -2.13
C LEU A 8 2.74 3.94 -2.80
N GLU A 9 2.92 4.13 -4.11
CA GLU A 9 4.08 3.63 -4.84
C GLU A 9 5.40 4.14 -4.24
N LYS A 10 5.48 5.45 -3.95
CA LYS A 10 6.67 6.04 -3.33
C LYS A 10 6.98 5.44 -1.97
N ILE A 11 5.95 5.22 -1.15
CA ILE A 11 6.10 4.63 0.17
C ILE A 11 6.55 3.16 0.09
N LEU A 12 5.98 2.39 -0.83
CA LEU A 12 6.38 0.99 -1.06
C LEU A 12 7.83 0.87 -1.56
N ARG A 13 8.26 1.77 -2.46
CA ARG A 13 9.66 1.82 -2.91
C ARG A 13 10.61 2.21 -1.77
N LEU A 14 10.21 3.16 -0.91
CA LEU A 14 10.98 3.54 0.27
C LEU A 14 11.10 2.35 1.24
N GLU A 15 10.01 1.64 1.48
CA GLU A 15 9.97 0.46 2.33
C GLU A 15 10.86 -0.67 1.80
N GLN A 16 10.83 -0.93 0.49
CA GLN A 16 11.73 -1.86 -0.18
C GLN A 16 13.20 -1.45 0.03
N SER A 17 13.52 -0.17 -0.14
CA SER A 17 14.88 0.35 0.10
C SER A 17 15.32 0.25 1.57
N GLN A 18 14.37 0.24 2.50
CA GLN A 18 14.63 0.06 3.94
C GLN A 18 14.65 -1.41 4.36
N GLY A 19 14.39 -2.37 3.46
CA GLY A 19 14.42 -3.79 3.78
C GLY A 19 13.16 -4.30 4.50
N TYR A 20 11.99 -3.72 4.20
CA TYR A 20 10.68 -4.23 4.62
C TYR A 20 10.44 -4.20 6.16
N GLN A 21 10.94 -3.15 6.82
CA GLN A 21 10.95 -2.99 8.29
C GLN A 21 9.63 -2.50 8.92
N ASN A 22 8.64 -2.17 8.11
CA ASN A 22 7.40 -1.47 8.44
C ASN A 22 7.65 -0.08 9.06
N GLN A 23 8.66 0.63 8.55
CA GLN A 23 9.10 1.94 9.07
C GLN A 23 9.08 3.07 8.03
N ALA A 24 8.72 2.81 6.77
CA ALA A 24 8.60 3.85 5.75
C ALA A 24 7.53 4.91 6.06
N VAL A 25 6.60 4.64 6.98
CA VAL A 25 5.50 5.54 7.37
C VAL A 25 5.34 5.60 8.89
N ILE A 26 4.89 6.77 9.37
CA ILE A 26 4.62 7.02 10.78
C ILE A 26 3.42 6.15 11.21
N GLY A 27 3.64 5.23 12.16
CA GLY A 27 2.62 4.28 12.63
C GLY A 27 2.54 2.97 11.84
N GLY A 28 3.42 2.76 10.84
CA GLY A 28 3.46 1.56 10.01
C GLY A 28 2.33 1.47 8.98
N PHE A 29 2.41 0.45 8.12
CA PHE A 29 1.50 0.27 7.00
C PHE A 29 0.05 0.01 7.40
N GLY A 30 -0.21 -0.52 8.60
CA GLY A 30 -1.58 -0.71 9.09
C GLY A 30 -2.33 0.62 9.25
N ALA A 31 -1.72 1.60 9.93
CA ALA A 31 -2.32 2.93 10.09
C ALA A 31 -2.39 3.68 8.75
N PHE A 32 -1.36 3.52 7.91
CA PHE A 32 -1.34 4.14 6.60
C PHE A 32 -2.40 3.57 5.64
N ALA A 33 -2.68 2.26 5.70
CA ALA A 33 -3.67 1.60 4.84
C ALA A 33 -5.06 2.22 4.97
N GLU A 34 -5.50 2.50 6.20
CA GLU A 34 -6.82 3.11 6.47
C GLU A 34 -6.93 4.52 5.87
N ILE A 35 -5.86 5.33 6.02
CA ILE A 35 -5.80 6.69 5.48
C ILE A 35 -5.77 6.63 3.95
N TRP A 36 -4.87 5.82 3.40
CA TRP A 36 -4.69 5.68 1.96
C TRP A 36 -5.97 5.16 1.27
N ARG A 37 -6.65 4.18 1.85
CA ARG A 37 -7.93 3.67 1.34
C ARG A 37 -8.95 4.79 1.22
N SER A 38 -9.12 5.59 2.27
CA SER A 38 -10.06 6.72 2.27
C SER A 38 -9.69 7.79 1.24
N GLU A 39 -8.40 8.08 1.06
CA GLU A 39 -7.92 8.99 0.02
C GLU A 39 -8.20 8.43 -1.38
N ALA A 40 -7.81 7.20 -1.66
CA ALA A 40 -7.95 6.57 -2.96
C ALA A 40 -9.42 6.38 -3.38
N LEU A 41 -10.31 6.02 -2.44
CA LEU A 41 -11.75 5.91 -2.69
C LEU A 41 -12.41 7.25 -3.02
N ARG A 42 -11.81 8.39 -2.61
CA ARG A 42 -12.32 9.72 -3.00
C ARG A 42 -11.89 10.12 -4.41
N GLU A 43 -10.81 9.53 -4.92
CA GLU A 43 -10.27 9.83 -6.26
C GLU A 43 -11.01 9.07 -7.37
N THR A 44 -11.87 8.10 -7.04
CA THR A 44 -12.59 7.29 -8.02
C THR A 44 -14.01 6.95 -7.60
N GLN A 45 -14.90 6.79 -8.59
CA GLN A 45 -16.23 6.22 -8.41
C GLN A 45 -16.41 4.89 -9.17
N GLU A 46 -15.36 4.43 -9.86
CA GLU A 46 -15.39 3.20 -10.64
C GLU A 46 -15.31 1.98 -9.73
N GLN A 47 -16.31 1.09 -9.84
CA GLN A 47 -16.43 -0.09 -8.97
C GLN A 47 -15.20 -1.00 -9.02
N ALA A 48 -14.63 -1.23 -10.21
CA ALA A 48 -13.44 -2.05 -10.39
C ALA A 48 -12.22 -1.46 -9.66
N ARG A 49 -12.04 -0.14 -9.74
CA ARG A 49 -10.96 0.56 -9.03
C ARG A 49 -11.19 0.58 -7.51
N ILE A 50 -12.44 0.72 -7.06
CA ILE A 50 -12.80 0.62 -5.64
C ILE A 50 -12.43 -0.76 -5.07
N GLU A 51 -12.74 -1.83 -5.80
CA GLU A 51 -12.39 -3.20 -5.42
C GLU A 51 -10.87 -3.38 -5.31
N GLN A 52 -10.13 -2.91 -6.33
CA GLN A 52 -8.66 -2.90 -6.31
C GLN A 52 -8.09 -2.14 -5.10
N ILE A 53 -8.65 -0.97 -4.76
CA ILE A 53 -8.22 -0.18 -3.60
C ILE A 53 -8.42 -0.97 -2.30
N ASN A 54 -9.58 -1.62 -2.14
CA ASN A 54 -9.86 -2.41 -0.95
C ASN A 54 -8.91 -3.61 -0.83
N GLU A 55 -8.67 -4.35 -1.91
CA GLU A 55 -7.71 -5.47 -1.90
C GLU A 55 -6.30 -5.01 -1.51
N MET A 56 -5.85 -3.89 -2.08
CA MET A 56 -4.53 -3.35 -1.78
C MET A 56 -4.44 -2.88 -0.32
N ALA A 57 -5.48 -2.24 0.21
CA ALA A 57 -5.54 -1.82 1.61
C ALA A 57 -5.51 -3.02 2.55
N ASP A 58 -6.21 -4.11 2.23
CA ASP A 58 -6.19 -5.34 3.03
C ASP A 58 -4.80 -5.99 3.05
N LEU A 59 -4.09 -6.00 1.91
CA LEU A 59 -2.69 -6.47 1.84
C LEU A 59 -1.77 -5.62 2.73
N LEU A 60 -1.92 -4.29 2.71
CA LEU A 60 -1.17 -3.37 3.57
C LEU A 60 -1.50 -3.57 5.06
N HIS A 61 -2.75 -3.90 5.37
CA HIS A 61 -3.15 -4.14 6.75
C HIS A 61 -2.55 -5.44 7.29
N ARG A 62 -2.44 -6.49 6.46
CA ARG A 62 -1.76 -7.74 6.81
C ARG A 62 -0.25 -7.57 6.92
N TYR A 63 0.35 -6.72 6.08
CA TYR A 63 1.77 -6.41 6.08
C TYR A 63 2.32 -6.09 7.49
N ALA A 64 1.57 -5.34 8.29
CA ALA A 64 1.97 -4.96 9.64
C ALA A 64 2.18 -6.17 10.57
N GLY A 65 1.39 -7.23 10.41
CA GLY A 65 1.45 -8.45 11.23
C GLY A 65 2.30 -9.58 10.62
N SER A 66 2.69 -9.47 9.36
CA SER A 66 3.46 -10.48 8.63
C SER A 66 4.95 -10.49 8.95
N GLU A 67 5.61 -11.62 8.68
CA GLU A 67 7.06 -11.77 8.75
C GLU A 67 7.77 -11.08 7.57
N GLN A 68 9.07 -10.79 7.72
CA GLN A 68 9.84 -10.05 6.70
C GLN A 68 9.78 -10.67 5.29
N ALA A 69 9.76 -12.00 5.19
CA ALA A 69 9.65 -12.72 3.91
C ALA A 69 8.27 -12.60 3.26
N GLU A 70 7.20 -12.47 4.06
CA GLU A 70 5.85 -12.21 3.55
C GLU A 70 5.67 -10.74 3.19
N ARG A 71 6.27 -9.84 3.99
CA ARG A 71 6.30 -8.41 3.74
C ARG A 71 6.94 -8.08 2.39
N SER A 72 8.11 -8.65 2.10
CA SER A 72 8.76 -8.44 0.80
C SER A 72 7.87 -8.85 -0.37
N ARG A 73 7.24 -10.03 -0.28
CA ARG A 73 6.28 -10.51 -1.29
C ARG A 73 5.09 -9.57 -1.46
N ALA A 74 4.51 -9.10 -0.35
CA ALA A 74 3.37 -8.20 -0.39
C ALA A 74 3.72 -6.85 -1.05
N VAL A 75 4.90 -6.29 -0.76
CA VAL A 75 5.36 -5.03 -1.38
C VAL A 75 5.63 -5.21 -2.86
N GLU A 76 6.30 -6.30 -3.26
CA GLU A 76 6.54 -6.61 -4.67
C GLU A 76 5.24 -6.83 -5.45
N GLU A 77 4.27 -7.52 -4.85
CA GLU A 77 2.95 -7.72 -5.44
C GLU A 77 2.22 -6.37 -5.63
N LEU A 78 2.20 -5.53 -4.60
CA LEU A 78 1.55 -4.22 -4.66
C LEU A 78 2.21 -3.30 -5.69
N LEU A 79 3.54 -3.28 -5.76
CA LEU A 79 4.27 -2.54 -6.80
C LEU A 79 3.96 -3.08 -8.20
N GLY A 80 3.84 -4.40 -8.35
CA GLY A 80 3.43 -5.03 -9.62
C GLY A 80 2.00 -4.67 -10.05
N ARG A 81 1.07 -4.52 -9.09
CA ARG A 81 -0.30 -4.06 -9.35
C ARG A 81 -0.36 -2.57 -9.71
N LEU A 82 0.56 -1.75 -9.19
CA LEU A 82 0.65 -0.31 -9.46
C LEU A 82 1.33 0.02 -10.79
N ALA A 83 2.24 -0.83 -11.26
CA ALA A 83 2.98 -0.63 -12.51
C ALA A 83 2.19 -1.02 -13.78
N LYS A 84 0.97 -1.53 -13.63
CA LYS A 84 0.08 -1.99 -14.69
C LYS A 84 -1.00 -0.96 -15.01
#